data_AF-A0A8X7C7L3-F1
#
_entry.id   AF-A0A8X7C7L3-F1
#
_cell.length_a   1.000
_cell.length_b   1.000
_cell.length_c   1.000
_cell.angle_alpha   90.00
_cell.angle_beta   90.00
_cell.angle_gamma   90.00
#
_symmetry.space_group_name_H-M   'P 1'
#
loop_
_entity.id
_entity.type
_entity.pdbx_description
1 polymer ?
#
loop_
_entity_poly.entity_id
_entity_poly.type
_entity_poly.pdbx_seq_one_letter_code
_entity_poly.pdbx_strand_id
1 'polypeptide(L)'
;MRTAQLDKTSWKAVDTFVKGEVKKNLSLPTNASVNYLSAHRNFGGCDLPSAADDSDFYLIDTAFQLLTSKDEDVTIQALGQLKRTVSHRIGRPPTDGDLASFLTVVFSIASYWKDNSRNGGNPRSPITRG
;
A
#
# COMPACT_ATOMS: atom_id res chain seq x y z
N MET A 1 2.13 -0.88 -12.95
CA MET A 1 2.52 -0.12 -11.75
C MET A 1 3.99 -0.34 -11.42
N ARG A 2 4.91 0.00 -12.35
CA ARG A 2 6.32 -0.43 -12.27
C ARG A 2 7.29 0.65 -11.79
N THR A 3 6.83 1.88 -11.56
CA THR A 3 7.70 3.06 -11.43
C THR A 3 7.20 4.13 -10.46
N ALA A 4 6.17 3.87 -9.64
CA ALA A 4 5.59 4.90 -8.75
C ALA A 4 5.20 6.21 -9.47
N GLN A 5 5.05 6.20 -10.80
CA GLN A 5 4.88 7.41 -11.60
C GLN A 5 3.59 8.18 -11.28
N LEU A 6 2.61 7.48 -10.71
CA LEU A 6 1.33 8.04 -10.33
C LEU A 6 1.22 8.02 -8.81
N ASP A 7 0.80 9.16 -8.27
CA ASP A 7 0.52 9.33 -6.86
C ASP A 7 -0.72 8.51 -6.43
N LYS A 8 -0.79 8.19 -5.14
CA LYS A 8 -1.92 7.45 -4.56
C LYS A 8 -3.27 8.16 -4.79
N THR A 9 -3.24 9.48 -4.92
CA THR A 9 -4.37 10.35 -5.26
C THR A 9 -4.90 10.11 -6.68
N SER A 10 -4.03 9.94 -7.68
CA SER A 10 -4.46 9.54 -9.03
C SER A 10 -5.10 8.16 -9.02
N TRP A 11 -4.56 7.20 -8.27
CA TRP A 11 -5.14 5.87 -8.16
C TRP A 11 -6.52 5.87 -7.49
N LYS A 12 -6.73 6.73 -6.48
CA LYS A 12 -8.06 6.95 -5.89
C LYS A 12 -9.06 7.55 -6.89
N ALA A 13 -8.62 8.44 -7.78
CA ALA A 13 -9.46 8.99 -8.82
C ALA A 13 -9.90 7.90 -9.81
N VAL A 14 -8.97 7.04 -10.23
CA VAL A 14 -9.26 5.86 -11.05
C VAL A 14 -10.24 4.92 -10.36
N ASP A 15 -10.03 4.61 -9.08
CA ASP A 15 -10.95 3.77 -8.30
C ASP A 15 -12.36 4.37 -8.25
N THR A 16 -12.46 5.68 -8.05
CA THR A 16 -13.75 6.38 -7.99
C THR A 16 -14.46 6.31 -9.34
N PHE A 17 -13.73 6.50 -10.44
CA PHE A 17 -14.26 6.41 -11.79
C PHE A 17 -14.75 4.99 -12.10
N VAL A 18 -13.90 3.98 -11.89
CA VAL A 18 -14.22 2.57 -12.15
C VAL A 18 -15.43 2.13 -11.30
N LYS A 19 -15.44 2.45 -10.01
CA LYS A 19 -16.58 2.16 -9.12
C LYS A 19 -17.84 2.89 -9.59
N GLY A 20 -17.72 4.10 -10.12
CA GLY A 20 -18.84 4.85 -10.71
C GLY A 20 -19.45 4.13 -11.91
N GLU A 21 -18.64 3.66 -12.86
CA GLU A 21 -19.10 2.94 -14.05
C GLU A 21 -19.70 1.57 -13.71
N VAL A 22 -19.07 0.84 -12.79
CA VAL A 22 -19.61 -0.45 -12.31
C VAL A 22 -20.99 -0.27 -11.65
N LYS A 23 -21.17 0.79 -10.85
CA LYS A 23 -22.48 1.11 -10.25
C LYS A 23 -23.56 1.39 -11.30
N LYS A 24 -23.22 2.15 -12.35
CA LYS A 24 -24.15 2.46 -13.46
C LYS A 24 -24.56 1.19 -14.19
N ASN A 25 -23.60 0.33 -14.55
CA ASN A 25 -23.86 -0.90 -15.28
C ASN A 25 -24.69 -1.90 -14.47
N LEU A 26 -24.47 -1.98 -13.16
CA LEU A 26 -25.21 -2.88 -12.26
C LEU A 26 -26.50 -2.25 -11.69
N SER A 27 -26.85 -1.02 -12.10
CA SER A 27 -28.03 -0.28 -11.60
C SER A 27 -28.11 -0.22 -10.06
N LEU A 28 -26.96 -0.08 -9.38
CA LEU A 28 -26.90 -0.12 -7.92
C LEU A 28 -27.41 1.18 -7.29
N PRO A 29 -28.09 1.13 -6.12
CA PRO A 29 -28.51 2.33 -5.40
C PRO A 29 -27.30 3.16 -4.92
N THR A 30 -27.48 4.48 -4.85
CA THR A 30 -26.44 5.44 -4.41
C THR A 30 -25.86 5.09 -3.04
N ASN A 31 -26.69 4.60 -2.12
CA ASN A 31 -26.34 4.37 -0.71
C ASN A 31 -25.83 2.95 -0.39
N ALA A 32 -26.19 1.94 -1.19
CA ALA A 32 -25.87 0.53 -0.90
C ALA A 32 -24.56 0.04 -1.53
N SER A 33 -23.90 0.87 -2.35
CA SER A 33 -22.96 0.38 -3.35
C SER A 33 -21.48 0.39 -2.96
N VAL A 34 -21.03 1.25 -2.04
CA VAL A 34 -19.60 1.27 -1.66
C VAL A 34 -19.21 0.02 -0.85
N ASN A 35 -20.06 -0.34 0.12
CA ASN A 35 -19.84 -1.53 0.95
C ASN A 35 -20.05 -2.80 0.15
N TYR A 36 -21.04 -2.85 -0.74
CA TYR A 36 -21.25 -4.01 -1.60
C TYR A 36 -20.07 -4.27 -2.56
N LEU A 37 -19.54 -3.21 -3.19
CA LEU A 37 -18.42 -3.33 -4.12
C LEU A 37 -17.13 -3.72 -3.41
N SER A 38 -16.91 -3.20 -2.20
CA SER A 38 -15.69 -3.46 -1.42
C SER A 38 -15.82 -4.64 -0.45
N ALA A 39 -17.01 -5.26 -0.35
CA ALA A 39 -17.24 -6.40 0.52
C ALA A 39 -16.74 -7.69 -0.13
N HIS A 40 -16.21 -8.57 0.70
CA HIS A 40 -15.71 -9.86 0.28
C HIS A 40 -16.83 -10.74 -0.31
N ARG A 41 -16.49 -11.51 -1.33
CA ARG A 41 -17.42 -12.38 -2.07
C ARG A 41 -18.19 -13.38 -1.20
N ASN A 42 -17.59 -13.85 -0.10
CA ASN A 42 -18.25 -14.79 0.81
C ASN A 42 -19.42 -14.17 1.58
N PHE A 43 -19.51 -12.83 1.64
CA PHE A 43 -20.65 -12.10 2.22
C PHE A 43 -21.61 -11.58 1.15
N GLY A 44 -21.49 -12.06 -0.10
CA GLY A 44 -22.32 -11.65 -1.22
C GLY A 44 -21.89 -10.34 -1.89
N GLY A 45 -20.71 -9.81 -1.59
CA GLY A 45 -20.15 -8.61 -2.24
C GLY A 45 -19.39 -8.91 -3.55
N CYS A 46 -18.91 -7.86 -4.22
CA CYS A 46 -18.14 -7.97 -5.47
C CYS A 46 -16.62 -8.09 -5.27
N ASP A 47 -16.11 -7.85 -4.06
CA ASP A 47 -14.69 -7.92 -3.72
C ASP A 47 -13.78 -7.15 -4.70
N LEU A 48 -14.22 -5.96 -5.11
CA LEU A 48 -13.49 -5.15 -6.07
C LEU A 48 -12.25 -4.55 -5.38
N PRO A 49 -11.02 -4.91 -5.82
CA PRO A 49 -9.81 -4.44 -5.20
C PRO A 49 -9.63 -2.93 -5.36
N SER A 50 -8.94 -2.33 -4.41
CA SER A 50 -8.60 -0.90 -4.36
C SER A 50 -7.29 -0.70 -5.11
N ALA A 51 -7.31 -0.06 -6.28
CA ALA A 51 -6.10 0.20 -7.04
C ALA A 51 -5.10 1.07 -6.26
N ALA A 52 -5.60 1.93 -5.36
CA ALA A 52 -4.76 2.74 -4.47
C ALA A 52 -4.05 1.92 -3.39
N ASP A 53 -4.54 0.74 -3.02
CA ASP A 53 -3.86 -0.13 -2.05
C ASP A 53 -2.97 -1.13 -2.79
N ASP A 54 -3.44 -1.68 -3.91
CA ASP A 54 -2.63 -2.47 -4.84
C ASP A 54 -1.37 -1.71 -5.28
N SER A 55 -1.46 -0.39 -5.50
CA SER A 55 -0.30 0.43 -5.84
C SER A 55 0.80 0.33 -4.79
N ASP A 56 0.44 0.34 -3.51
CA ASP A 56 1.41 0.27 -2.42
C ASP A 56 2.05 -1.11 -2.36
N PHE A 57 1.28 -2.17 -2.60
CA PHE A 57 1.81 -3.54 -2.68
C PHE A 57 2.83 -3.70 -3.80
N TYR A 58 2.55 -3.17 -5.00
CA TYR A 58 3.49 -3.24 -6.12
C TYR A 58 4.76 -2.43 -5.88
N LEU A 59 4.69 -1.32 -5.12
CA LEU A 59 5.88 -0.56 -4.74
C LEU A 59 6.79 -1.37 -3.81
N ILE A 60 6.20 -2.04 -2.82
CA ILE A 60 6.95 -2.89 -1.89
C ILE A 60 7.57 -4.08 -2.62
N ASP A 61 6.81 -4.76 -3.47
CA ASP A 61 7.29 -5.89 -4.27
C ASP A 61 8.44 -5.47 -5.19
N THR A 62 8.30 -4.35 -5.90
CA THR A 62 9.36 -3.83 -6.78
C THR A 62 10.61 -3.48 -5.98
N ALA A 63 10.47 -2.83 -4.82
CA ALA A 63 11.62 -2.51 -3.97
C ALA A 63 12.32 -3.77 -3.44
N PHE A 64 11.55 -4.79 -3.06
CA PHE A 64 12.09 -6.07 -2.61
C PHE A 64 12.82 -6.80 -3.74
N GLN A 65 12.25 -6.83 -4.94
CA GLN A 65 12.88 -7.43 -6.13
C GLN A 65 14.20 -6.73 -6.49
N LEU A 66 14.27 -5.40 -6.36
CA LEU A 66 15.51 -4.65 -6.60
C LEU A 66 16.59 -4.95 -5.54
N LEU A 67 16.18 -5.08 -4.27
CA LEU A 67 17.10 -5.39 -3.17
C LEU A 67 17.57 -6.85 -3.14
N THR A 68 16.81 -7.76 -3.75
CA THR A 68 17.11 -9.20 -3.83
C THR A 68 17.49 -9.64 -5.25
N SER A 69 17.80 -8.69 -6.12
CA SER A 69 18.18 -8.95 -7.50
C SER A 69 19.46 -9.79 -7.55
N LYS A 70 19.60 -10.61 -8.60
CA LYS A 70 20.84 -11.35 -8.88
C LYS A 70 21.95 -10.44 -9.43
N ASP A 71 21.56 -9.29 -9.96
CA ASP A 71 22.48 -8.29 -10.49
C ASP A 71 23.02 -7.44 -9.32
N GLU A 72 24.35 -7.49 -9.14
CA GLU A 72 25.04 -6.83 -8.04
C GLU A 72 24.98 -5.30 -8.20
N ASP A 73 25.08 -4.77 -9.42
CA ASP A 73 25.04 -3.33 -9.67
C ASP A 73 23.67 -2.74 -9.31
N VAL A 74 22.59 -3.45 -9.67
CA VAL A 74 21.22 -3.07 -9.32
C VAL A 74 21.02 -3.08 -7.81
N THR A 75 21.54 -4.11 -7.13
CA THR A 75 21.43 -4.25 -5.68
C THR A 75 22.18 -3.14 -4.95
N ILE A 76 23.40 -2.81 -5.40
CA ILE A 76 24.21 -1.71 -4.85
C ILE A 76 23.48 -0.38 -5.02
N GLN A 77 22.93 -0.11 -6.20
CA GLN A 77 22.18 1.12 -6.47
C GLN A 77 20.91 1.20 -5.61
N ALA A 78 20.14 0.11 -5.49
CA ALA A 78 18.95 0.05 -4.67
C ALA A 78 19.25 0.27 -3.18
N LEU A 79 20.31 -0.38 -2.65
CA LEU A 79 20.78 -0.15 -1.28
C LEU A 79 21.27 1.29 -1.07
N GLY A 80 21.96 1.87 -2.05
CA GLY A 80 22.38 3.26 -2.03
C GLY A 80 21.21 4.24 -1.94
N GLN A 81 20.15 4.00 -2.72
CA GLN A 81 18.91 4.78 -2.66
C GLN A 81 18.19 4.62 -1.32
N LEU A 82 18.10 3.40 -0.79
CA LEU A 82 17.52 3.15 0.54
C LEU A 82 18.28 3.93 1.62
N LYS A 83 19.62 3.85 1.63
CA LYS A 83 20.46 4.59 2.59
C LYS A 83 20.27 6.10 2.49
N ARG A 84 20.15 6.66 1.28
CA ARG A 84 19.87 8.10 1.10
C ARG A 84 18.51 8.49 1.67
N THR A 85 17.46 7.71 1.40
CA THR A 85 16.11 7.97 1.91
C THR A 85 16.06 7.93 3.42
N VAL A 86 16.68 6.91 4.04
CA VAL A 86 16.75 6.80 5.50
C VAL A 86 17.62 7.91 6.10
N SER A 87 18.74 8.24 5.46
CA SER A 87 19.60 9.34 5.88
C SER A 87 18.85 10.67 5.86
N HIS A 88 18.05 10.93 4.82
CA HIS A 88 17.24 12.14 4.72
C HIS A 88 16.18 12.21 5.83
N ARG A 89 15.57 11.07 6.18
CA ARG A 89 14.55 10.99 7.23
C ARG A 89 15.11 11.17 8.65
N ILE A 90 16.29 10.61 8.94
CA ILE A 90 16.90 10.64 10.28
C ILE A 90 17.88 11.83 10.43
N GLY A 91 18.31 12.45 9.33
CA GLY A 91 19.26 13.56 9.32
C GLY A 91 20.71 13.16 9.61
N ARG A 92 21.04 11.86 9.61
CA ARG A 92 22.39 11.32 9.87
C ARG A 92 22.68 10.12 8.97
N PRO A 93 23.94 9.67 8.81
CA PRO A 93 24.23 8.42 8.11
C PRO A 93 23.53 7.24 8.82
N PRO A 94 22.80 6.39 8.08
CA PRO A 94 22.00 5.32 8.68
C PRO A 94 22.85 4.11 9.04
N THR A 95 22.59 3.54 10.21
CA THR A 95 23.14 2.25 10.66
C THR A 95 22.25 1.12 10.13
N ASP A 96 22.76 -0.12 10.03
CA ASP A 96 21.96 -1.27 9.60
C ASP A 96 20.71 -1.50 10.47
N GLY A 97 20.77 -1.18 11.77
CA GLY A 97 19.60 -1.18 12.65
C GLY A 97 18.53 -0.15 12.27
N ASP A 98 18.94 1.01 11.75
CA ASP A 98 18.01 2.05 11.27
C ASP A 98 17.34 1.62 9.96
N LEU A 99 18.10 0.95 9.07
CA LEU A 99 17.59 0.38 7.84
C LEU A 99 16.56 -0.73 8.14
N ALA A 100 16.89 -1.64 9.06
CA ALA A 100 15.99 -2.70 9.50
C ALA A 100 14.72 -2.13 10.14
N SER A 101 14.84 -1.13 11.01
CA SER A 101 13.69 -0.45 11.62
C SER A 101 12.81 0.24 10.56
N PHE A 102 13.42 0.94 9.61
CA PHE A 102 12.70 1.59 8.51
C PHE A 102 11.88 0.59 7.67
N LEU A 103 12.47 -0.55 7.32
CA LEU A 103 11.78 -1.61 6.58
C LEU A 103 10.73 -2.35 7.42
N THR A 104 10.93 -2.44 8.74
CA THR A 104 10.01 -3.13 9.67
C THR A 104 8.80 -2.27 10.05
N VAL A 105 8.95 -0.95 10.18
CA VAL A 105 7.83 -0.04 10.48
C VAL A 105 6.79 -0.05 9.36
N VAL A 106 7.22 -0.20 8.10
CA VAL A 106 6.32 -0.45 6.96
C VAL A 106 5.54 -1.76 7.15
N PHE A 107 6.21 -2.80 7.64
CA PHE A 107 5.60 -4.11 7.91
C PHE A 107 4.62 -4.10 9.09
N SER A 108 4.91 -3.33 10.15
CA SER A 108 4.03 -3.19 11.32
C SER A 108 2.69 -2.55 10.96
N ILE A 109 2.70 -1.53 10.09
CA ILE A 109 1.47 -0.91 9.56
C ILE A 109 0.69 -1.93 8.72
N ALA A 110 1.35 -2.66 7.82
CA ALA A 110 0.69 -3.69 6.99
C ALA A 110 0.11 -4.85 7.83
N SER A 111 0.79 -5.23 8.91
CA SER A 111 0.35 -6.29 9.83
C SER A 111 -0.87 -5.83 10.65
N TYR A 112 -0.84 -4.59 11.13
CA TYR A 112 -1.96 -3.96 11.82
C TYR A 112 -3.23 -3.94 10.95
N TRP A 113 -3.13 -3.59 9.66
CA TRP A 113 -4.27 -3.64 8.74
C TRP A 113 -4.75 -5.06 8.46
N LYS A 114 -3.83 -6.04 8.35
CA LYS A 114 -4.16 -7.46 8.14
C LYS A 114 -4.91 -8.07 9.33
N ASP A 115 -4.53 -7.71 10.56
CA ASP A 115 -5.18 -8.18 11.77
C ASP A 115 -6.51 -7.45 12.02
N ASN A 116 -6.63 -6.18 11.64
CA ASN A 116 -7.88 -5.42 11.77
C ASN A 116 -8.93 -5.82 10.73
N SER A 117 -8.51 -6.27 9.53
CA SER A 117 -9.39 -6.83 8.49
C SER A 117 -10.03 -8.16 8.91
N ARG A 118 -9.32 -8.98 9.70
CA ARG A 118 -9.85 -10.25 10.24
C ARG A 118 -10.85 -10.06 11.39
N ASN A 119 -10.73 -8.97 12.14
CA ASN A 119 -11.49 -8.77 13.38
C ASN A 119 -12.69 -7.82 13.24
N GLY A 120 -13.03 -7.33 12.05
CA GLY A 120 -14.23 -6.52 11.81
C GLY A 120 -14.29 -5.21 12.63
N GLY A 121 -13.15 -4.73 13.14
CA GLY A 121 -13.07 -3.61 14.08
C GLY A 121 -12.88 -2.27 13.37
N ASN A 122 -13.70 -1.28 13.77
CA ASN A 122 -13.63 0.11 13.29
C ASN A 122 -12.21 0.71 13.50
N PRO A 123 -11.50 1.16 12.43
CA PRO A 123 -10.10 1.55 12.53
C PRO A 123 -9.95 2.90 13.24
N ARG A 124 -9.36 2.89 14.44
CA ARG A 124 -8.74 4.09 15.04
C ARG A 124 -7.24 4.02 14.78
N SER A 125 -6.69 5.03 14.10
CA SER A 125 -5.25 5.15 13.82
C SER A 125 -4.42 5.03 15.11
N PRO A 126 -3.24 4.38 15.08
CA PRO A 126 -2.29 4.43 16.18
C PRO A 126 -1.86 5.89 16.39
N ILE A 127 -2.09 6.43 17.58
CA ILE A 127 -1.59 7.73 17.97
C ILE A 127 -0.07 7.59 18.12
N THR A 128 0.69 8.07 17.14
CA THR A 128 2.13 8.25 17.28
C THR A 128 2.36 9.40 18.26
N ARG A 129 2.59 9.10 19.54
CA ARG A 129 3.27 10.05 20.43
C ARG A 129 4.75 10.06 20.06
N GLY A 130 5.29 11.26 19.85
CA GLY A 130 6.71 11.50 19.62
C GLY A 130 7.57 11.21 20.85
#